data_AF-A0A355FKT5-F1
#
_entry.id   AF-A0A355FKT5-F1
#
_cell.length_a   1.000
_cell.length_b   1.000
_cell.length_c   1.000
_cell.angle_alpha   90.00
_cell.angle_beta   90.00
_cell.angle_gamma   90.00
#
_symmetry.space_group_name_H-M   'P 1'
#
loop_
_entity.id
_entity.type
_entity.pdbx_description
1 polymer ?
#
loop_
_entity_poly.entity_id
_entity_poly.type
_entity_poly.pdbx_seq_one_letter_code
_entity_poly.pdbx_strand_id
1 'polypeptide(L)'
;MFSRRIVLFFFFILLIGGLLFWGLPEGPWREGDPSETKIGAKAQQNELGIEPEKEHPYGKPIPEKTRLWWENDPDFQSLCLRHQATVRRGAFQTTLPDPLPGEEHNVQLAASIIAGKVVNPGEVFSTNRAIGPRTTERNFQKGPAYYGSQVIQTVGGGICKIASTLYNVAILADLEIVERWPHSMLVPYVPPGQ
;
A
#
# COMPACT_ATOMS: atom_id res chain seq x y z
N MET A 1 3.95 26.28 17.94
CA MET A 1 3.88 24.79 17.89
C MET A 1 3.04 24.44 16.66
N PHE A 2 3.65 24.01 15.56
CA PHE A 2 2.92 23.72 14.31
C PHE A 2 2.21 22.37 14.45
N SER A 3 0.90 22.42 14.62
CA SER A 3 0.01 21.26 14.72
C SER A 3 -0.18 20.66 13.31
N ARG A 4 0.56 19.60 12.97
CA ARG A 4 0.55 18.96 11.63
C ARG A 4 -0.58 17.93 11.52
N ARG A 5 -1.56 18.14 10.65
CA ARG A 5 -2.67 17.19 10.37
C ARG A 5 -2.29 16.16 9.29
N ILE A 6 -2.93 14.99 9.30
CA ILE A 6 -2.66 13.89 8.35
C ILE A 6 -3.94 13.55 7.58
N VAL A 7 -3.84 13.43 6.26
CA VAL A 7 -4.92 12.98 5.38
C VAL A 7 -4.61 11.55 4.94
N LEU A 8 -5.51 10.61 5.22
CA LEU A 8 -5.41 9.23 4.73
C LEU A 8 -6.09 9.13 3.37
N PHE A 9 -5.39 8.63 2.36
CA PHE A 9 -5.94 8.40 1.02
C PHE A 9 -5.68 6.97 0.58
N PHE A 10 -6.73 6.30 0.10
CA PHE A 10 -6.69 4.92 -0.38
C PHE A 10 -7.29 4.86 -1.77
N PHE A 11 -6.61 4.20 -2.70
CA PHE A 11 -7.20 3.83 -3.98
C PHE A 11 -6.60 2.51 -4.51
N PHE A 12 -7.41 1.74 -5.24
CA PHE A 12 -7.07 0.45 -5.82
C PHE A 12 -6.85 0.56 -7.33
N ILE A 13 -5.74 0.04 -7.85
CA ILE A 13 -5.51 -0.07 -9.30
C ILE A 13 -5.88 -1.49 -9.74
N LEU A 14 -6.90 -1.62 -10.58
CA LEU A 14 -7.22 -2.83 -11.33
C LEU A 14 -6.25 -2.91 -12.51
N LEU A 15 -5.17 -3.68 -12.39
CA LEU A 15 -4.45 -4.16 -13.56
C LEU A 15 -5.17 -5.42 -14.05
N ILE A 16 -6.22 -5.24 -14.86
CA ILE A 16 -6.73 -6.35 -15.68
C ILE A 16 -5.63 -6.65 -16.69
N GLY A 17 -4.93 -7.77 -16.50
CA GLY A 17 -4.07 -8.35 -17.52
C GLY A 17 -4.88 -8.70 -18.75
N GLY A 18 -4.94 -7.78 -19.71
CA GLY A 18 -5.49 -7.98 -21.04
C GLY A 18 -4.43 -7.63 -22.07
N LEU A 19 -3.71 -8.65 -22.53
CA LEU A 19 -2.90 -8.61 -23.75
C LEU A 19 -3.72 -8.00 -24.90
N LEU A 20 -3.26 -6.89 -25.45
CA LEU A 20 -3.44 -6.49 -26.86
C LEU A 20 -2.46 -5.34 -27.15
N PHE A 21 -1.17 -5.67 -27.27
CA PHE A 21 -0.20 -4.82 -27.96
C PHE A 21 0.03 -5.41 -29.34
N TRP A 22 -0.54 -4.77 -30.36
CA TRP A 22 -0.13 -4.92 -31.75
C TRP A 22 0.24 -3.52 -32.26
N GLY A 23 1.44 -3.43 -32.83
CA GLY A 23 1.88 -2.33 -33.67
C GLY A 23 2.86 -1.36 -33.00
N LEU A 24 4.15 -1.53 -33.28
CA LEU A 24 4.91 -0.63 -34.17
C LEU A 24 6.22 -1.33 -34.64
N PRO A 25 6.74 -1.00 -35.84
CA PRO A 25 7.73 -1.83 -36.57
C PRO A 25 9.20 -1.39 -36.40
N GLU A 26 10.07 -2.41 -36.48
CA GLU A 26 11.43 -2.52 -37.07
C GLU A 26 12.44 -1.36 -36.92
N GLY A 27 13.60 -1.69 -36.32
CA GLY A 27 14.87 -0.99 -36.50
C GLY A 27 16.06 -1.84 -35.99
N PRO A 28 17.10 -2.14 -36.79
CA PRO A 28 18.03 -3.25 -36.53
C PRO A 28 19.35 -2.81 -35.86
N TRP A 29 20.28 -3.78 -35.68
CA TRP A 29 21.73 -3.69 -35.34
C TRP A 29 22.12 -3.91 -33.86
N ARG A 30 23.20 -4.59 -33.48
CA ARG A 30 24.11 -5.65 -34.01
C ARG A 30 25.04 -6.00 -32.83
N GLU A 31 25.58 -7.22 -32.76
CA GLU A 31 26.56 -7.67 -31.74
C GLU A 31 27.98 -7.08 -31.92
N GLY A 32 28.76 -7.04 -30.81
CA GLY A 32 30.23 -6.85 -30.72
C GLY A 32 30.64 -5.55 -29.98
N ASP A 33 31.63 -5.45 -29.09
CA ASP A 33 32.76 -6.27 -28.64
C ASP A 33 33.29 -5.67 -27.30
N PRO A 34 33.88 -6.42 -26.35
CA PRO A 34 34.29 -5.94 -25.04
C PRO A 34 35.76 -5.53 -25.03
N SER A 35 36.04 -4.23 -25.07
CA SER A 35 37.28 -3.69 -24.52
C SER A 35 37.16 -2.20 -24.28
N GLU A 36 37.14 -1.78 -23.01
CA GLU A 36 37.88 -0.60 -22.57
C GLU A 36 37.98 -0.60 -21.04
N THR A 37 39.22 -0.64 -20.56
CA THR A 37 39.59 -0.55 -19.14
C THR A 37 40.10 0.86 -18.89
N LYS A 38 39.67 1.52 -17.81
CA LYS A 38 40.59 2.29 -16.95
C LYS A 38 39.99 2.63 -15.58
N ILE A 39 40.89 2.46 -14.62
CA ILE A 39 40.78 2.45 -13.16
C ILE A 39 40.50 3.84 -12.58
N GLY A 40 39.67 3.90 -11.52
CA GLY A 40 39.49 5.08 -10.67
C GLY A 40 38.86 4.77 -9.31
N ALA A 41 39.71 4.48 -8.32
CA ALA A 41 39.57 4.63 -6.87
C ALA A 41 38.20 4.42 -6.17
N LYS A 42 38.11 3.26 -5.50
CA LYS A 42 37.43 2.89 -4.23
C LYS A 42 36.43 3.88 -3.59
N ALA A 43 35.21 3.38 -3.38
CA ALA A 43 34.57 3.39 -2.07
C ALA A 43 34.09 1.97 -1.75
N GLN A 44 34.83 1.29 -0.87
CA GLN A 44 34.48 -0.03 -0.34
C GLN A 44 33.39 0.18 0.71
N GLN A 45 32.15 -0.04 0.33
CA GLN A 45 31.04 -0.31 1.25
C GLN A 45 30.40 -1.60 0.78
N ASN A 46 30.74 -2.70 1.47
CA ASN A 46 29.88 -3.84 1.78
C ASN A 46 30.76 -4.97 2.34
N GLU A 47 31.01 -4.95 3.65
CA GLU A 47 31.50 -6.11 4.42
C GLU A 47 30.46 -6.59 5.43
N LEU A 48 29.19 -6.49 5.06
CA LEU A 48 28.15 -7.39 5.54
C LEU A 48 27.38 -7.77 4.28
N GLY A 49 27.45 -9.04 3.88
CA GLY A 49 26.73 -9.60 2.73
C GLY A 49 25.22 -9.65 2.96
N ILE A 50 24.64 -8.52 3.36
CA ILE A 50 23.21 -8.29 3.36
C ILE A 50 22.87 -7.96 1.93
N GLU A 51 22.51 -8.99 1.16
CA GLU A 51 21.78 -8.82 -0.09
C GLU A 51 20.66 -7.78 0.16
N PRO A 52 20.50 -6.75 -0.68
CA PRO A 52 19.41 -5.80 -0.51
C PRO A 52 18.12 -6.59 -0.41
N GLU A 53 17.40 -6.42 0.70
CA GLU A 53 16.20 -7.18 1.00
C GLU A 53 15.26 -7.09 -0.20
N LYS A 54 15.07 -8.21 -0.88
CA LYS A 54 14.32 -8.26 -2.13
C LYS A 54 12.92 -7.72 -1.86
N GLU A 55 12.54 -6.65 -2.55
CA GLU A 55 11.23 -6.01 -2.34
C GLU A 55 10.11 -7.06 -2.37
N HIS A 56 9.24 -7.01 -1.36
CA HIS A 56 8.13 -7.95 -1.27
C HIS A 56 7.18 -7.73 -2.47
N PRO A 57 6.82 -8.81 -3.21
CA PRO A 57 6.19 -8.69 -4.52
C PRO A 57 4.83 -7.98 -4.50
N TYR A 58 4.17 -8.00 -3.35
CA TYR A 58 2.82 -7.44 -3.19
C TYR A 58 2.74 -6.26 -2.25
N GLY A 59 3.73 -6.03 -1.39
CA GLY A 59 3.60 -5.09 -0.27
C GLY A 59 4.84 -4.25 -0.17
N LYS A 60 4.79 -2.98 -0.58
CA LYS A 60 6.00 -2.15 -0.64
C LYS A 60 5.74 -0.67 -0.37
N PRO A 61 6.73 0.05 0.20
CA PRO A 61 6.68 1.50 0.30
C PRO A 61 6.66 2.12 -1.11
N ILE A 62 5.93 3.22 -1.27
CA ILE A 62 5.96 4.03 -2.48
C ILE A 62 7.05 5.11 -2.30
N PRO A 63 8.07 5.15 -3.18
CA PRO A 63 9.16 6.13 -3.09
C PRO A 63 8.64 7.56 -2.99
N GLU A 64 9.32 8.42 -2.23
CA GLU A 64 8.88 9.81 -1.97
C GLU A 64 8.68 10.62 -3.27
N LYS A 65 9.52 10.37 -4.27
CA LYS A 65 9.48 11.05 -5.57
C LYS A 65 8.38 10.52 -6.50
N THR A 66 7.79 9.37 -6.20
CA THR A 66 6.70 8.82 -7.00
C THR A 66 5.42 9.59 -6.68
N ARG A 67 4.90 10.27 -7.70
CA ARG A 67 3.62 10.97 -7.60
C ARG A 67 2.47 9.98 -7.78
N LEU A 68 1.52 10.01 -6.85
CA LEU A 68 0.32 9.18 -6.93
C LEU A 68 -0.71 9.92 -7.78
N TRP A 69 -1.43 9.21 -8.65
CA TRP A 69 -2.27 9.87 -9.67
C TRP A 69 -3.44 10.65 -9.05
N TRP A 70 -3.97 10.24 -7.89
CA TRP A 70 -4.97 11.00 -7.13
C TRP A 70 -4.43 12.25 -6.44
N GLU A 71 -3.12 12.46 -6.38
CA GLU A 71 -2.56 13.73 -5.87
C GLU A 71 -2.86 14.92 -6.81
N ASN A 72 -3.35 14.63 -8.02
CA ASN A 72 -3.84 15.64 -8.97
C ASN A 72 -5.34 15.93 -8.84
N ASP A 73 -6.06 15.18 -8.01
CA ASP A 73 -7.49 15.39 -7.79
C ASP A 73 -7.72 16.77 -7.10
N PRO A 74 -8.53 17.67 -7.70
CA PRO A 74 -8.81 18.99 -7.12
C PRO A 74 -9.45 18.93 -5.73
N ASP A 75 -10.29 17.94 -5.45
CA ASP A 75 -10.94 17.77 -4.15
C ASP A 75 -9.93 17.33 -3.10
N PHE A 76 -9.02 16.41 -3.47
CA PHE A 76 -7.91 16.02 -2.61
C PHE A 76 -6.98 17.20 -2.30
N GLN A 77 -6.58 17.97 -3.31
CA GLN A 77 -5.73 19.15 -3.12
C GLN A 77 -6.41 20.20 -2.23
N SER A 78 -7.70 20.45 -2.47
CA SER A 78 -8.51 21.37 -1.66
C SER A 78 -8.60 20.92 -0.20
N LEU A 79 -8.77 19.62 0.04
CA LEU A 79 -8.77 19.04 1.38
C LEU A 79 -7.41 19.22 2.06
N CYS A 80 -6.31 18.89 1.38
CA CYS A 80 -4.94 19.06 1.87
C CYS A 80 -4.64 20.52 2.22
N LEU A 81 -5.04 21.47 1.37
CA LEU A 81 -4.87 22.91 1.63
C LEU A 81 -5.67 23.36 2.86
N ARG A 82 -6.95 22.98 2.95
CA ARG A 82 -7.83 23.32 4.08
C ARG A 82 -7.28 22.82 5.42
N HIS A 83 -6.63 21.66 5.42
CA HIS A 83 -6.06 21.04 6.62
C HIS A 83 -4.55 21.26 6.79
N GLN A 84 -3.92 22.09 5.95
CA GLN A 84 -2.46 22.35 5.99
C GLN A 84 -1.62 21.06 5.91
N ALA A 85 -2.11 20.06 5.18
CA ALA A 85 -1.49 18.75 4.98
C ALA A 85 -0.86 18.65 3.58
N THR A 86 0.10 19.52 3.29
CA THR A 86 0.69 19.67 1.94
C THR A 86 1.89 18.76 1.65
N VAL A 87 2.37 18.03 2.65
CA VAL A 87 3.52 17.11 2.54
C VAL A 87 3.05 15.69 2.78
N ARG A 88 3.31 14.79 1.81
CA ARG A 88 3.08 13.36 1.99
C ARG A 88 4.09 12.80 3.00
N ARG A 89 3.59 12.23 4.09
CA ARG A 89 4.42 11.66 5.16
C ARG A 89 4.84 10.21 4.90
N GLY A 90 4.04 9.46 4.17
CA GLY A 90 4.32 8.08 3.81
C GLY A 90 3.28 7.58 2.81
N ALA A 91 3.64 6.57 2.02
CA ALA A 91 2.68 5.80 1.23
C ALA A 91 3.18 4.37 1.09
N PHE A 92 2.23 3.44 1.09
CA PHE A 92 2.48 2.02 0.99
C PHE A 92 1.46 1.43 0.03
N GLN A 93 1.90 0.51 -0.81
CA GLN A 93 1.05 -0.20 -1.76
C GLN A 93 0.98 -1.67 -1.36
N THR A 94 -0.25 -2.16 -1.28
CA THR A 94 -0.54 -3.59 -1.19
C THR A 94 -1.31 -4.02 -2.43
N THR A 95 -0.72 -4.90 -3.23
CA THR A 95 -1.28 -5.46 -4.46
C THR A 95 -2.01 -6.76 -4.14
N LEU A 96 -3.21 -6.92 -4.71
CA LEU A 96 -3.99 -8.14 -4.62
C LEU A 96 -3.90 -8.84 -5.98
N PRO A 97 -2.99 -9.81 -6.17
CA PRO A 97 -2.81 -10.44 -7.48
C PRO A 97 -4.05 -11.25 -7.89
N ASP A 98 -4.61 -12.02 -6.95
CA ASP A 98 -5.73 -12.94 -7.18
C ASP A 98 -6.71 -12.81 -6.00
N PRO A 99 -7.54 -11.75 -5.96
CA PRO A 99 -8.48 -11.56 -4.86
C PRO A 99 -9.50 -12.70 -4.84
N LEU A 100 -9.74 -13.25 -3.65
CA LEU A 100 -10.77 -14.27 -3.47
C LEU A 100 -12.19 -13.67 -3.64
N PRO A 101 -13.22 -14.48 -3.91
CA PRO A 101 -14.59 -13.97 -4.06
C PRO A 101 -15.01 -13.06 -2.89
N GLY A 102 -15.53 -11.89 -3.22
CA GLY A 102 -15.97 -10.85 -2.27
C GLY A 102 -14.86 -10.06 -1.58
N GLU A 103 -13.60 -10.51 -1.64
CA GLU A 103 -12.45 -9.82 -1.03
C GLU A 103 -12.22 -8.46 -1.67
N GLU A 104 -12.13 -8.41 -3.00
CA GLU A 104 -11.87 -7.17 -3.73
C GLU A 104 -12.94 -6.11 -3.41
N HIS A 105 -14.21 -6.49 -3.50
CA HIS A 105 -15.33 -5.62 -3.17
C HIS A 105 -15.24 -5.09 -1.73
N ASN A 106 -14.95 -5.96 -0.76
CA ASN A 106 -14.83 -5.55 0.64
C ASN A 106 -13.65 -4.61 0.88
N VAL A 107 -12.52 -4.86 0.23
CA VAL A 107 -11.33 -4.00 0.31
C VAL A 107 -11.62 -2.63 -0.32
N GLN A 108 -12.26 -2.59 -1.49
CA GLN A 108 -12.65 -1.35 -2.16
C GLN A 108 -13.66 -0.55 -1.32
N LEU A 109 -14.68 -1.21 -0.77
CA LEU A 109 -15.67 -0.59 0.11
C LEU A 109 -15.02 -0.06 1.39
N ALA A 110 -14.13 -0.83 2.02
CA ALA A 110 -13.40 -0.38 3.20
C ALA A 110 -12.50 0.83 2.88
N ALA A 111 -11.79 0.79 1.75
CA ALA A 111 -10.95 1.88 1.28
C ALA A 111 -11.75 3.17 1.04
N SER A 112 -12.93 3.08 0.41
CA SER A 112 -13.77 4.26 0.15
C SER A 112 -14.33 4.90 1.43
N ILE A 113 -14.61 4.10 2.47
CA ILE A 113 -15.05 4.62 3.78
C ILE A 113 -13.95 5.43 4.49
N ILE A 114 -12.68 5.04 4.33
CA ILE A 114 -11.54 5.68 5.02
C ILE A 114 -10.84 6.75 4.18
N ALA A 115 -11.03 6.74 2.86
CA ALA A 115 -10.43 7.73 1.96
C ALA A 115 -10.88 9.15 2.34
N GLY A 116 -9.92 10.08 2.41
CA GLY A 116 -10.18 11.47 2.77
C GLY A 116 -10.40 11.71 4.27
N LYS A 117 -10.24 10.70 5.13
CA LYS A 117 -10.28 10.92 6.58
C LYS A 117 -9.08 11.78 7.02
N VAL A 118 -9.37 12.80 7.80
CA VAL A 118 -8.38 13.68 8.41
C VAL A 118 -8.20 13.29 9.87
N VAL A 119 -6.96 13.05 10.27
CA VAL A 119 -6.59 12.78 11.66
C VAL A 119 -5.92 14.02 12.22
N ASN A 120 -6.53 14.60 13.26
CA ASN A 120 -6.00 15.78 13.91
C ASN A 120 -4.88 15.42 14.90
N PRO A 121 -3.99 16.36 15.24
CA PRO A 121 -2.97 16.13 16.27
C PRO A 121 -3.58 15.71 17.61
N GLY A 122 -3.05 14.64 18.19
CA GLY A 122 -3.57 14.00 19.40
C GLY A 122 -4.80 13.12 19.19
N GLU A 123 -5.34 13.03 17.97
CA GLU A 123 -6.46 12.16 17.65
C GLU A 123 -5.99 10.72 17.36
N VAL A 124 -6.68 9.74 17.93
CA VAL A 124 -6.42 8.31 17.67
C VAL A 124 -7.32 7.81 16.55
N PHE A 125 -6.74 7.54 15.39
CA PHE A 125 -7.42 6.83 14.31
C PHE A 125 -7.49 5.33 14.59
N SER A 126 -8.66 4.73 14.38
CA SER A 126 -8.84 3.27 14.47
C SER A 126 -9.51 2.77 13.20
N THR A 127 -8.85 1.87 12.48
CA THR A 127 -9.37 1.25 11.26
C THR A 127 -10.71 0.57 11.51
N ASN A 128 -10.86 -0.13 12.64
CA ASN A 128 -12.11 -0.81 13.01
C ASN A 128 -13.24 0.18 13.31
N ARG A 129 -12.96 1.26 14.06
CA ARG A 129 -13.99 2.29 14.32
C ARG A 129 -14.36 3.05 13.05
N ALA A 130 -13.39 3.36 12.19
CA ALA A 130 -13.61 4.10 10.96
C ALA A 130 -14.44 3.29 9.94
N ILE A 131 -14.13 2.00 9.76
CA ILE A 131 -14.89 1.13 8.86
C ILE A 131 -16.25 0.78 9.47
N GLY A 132 -16.31 0.52 10.78
CA GLY A 132 -17.50 0.12 11.52
C GLY A 132 -17.91 -1.35 11.29
N PRO A 133 -19.13 -1.73 11.67
CA PRO A 133 -19.64 -3.10 11.54
C PRO A 133 -19.62 -3.61 10.10
N ARG A 134 -19.13 -4.84 9.88
CA ARG A 134 -19.04 -5.47 8.56
C ARG A 134 -20.27 -6.36 8.35
N THR A 135 -21.34 -5.78 7.82
CA THR A 135 -22.62 -6.48 7.63
C THR A 135 -23.09 -6.43 6.19
N THR A 136 -23.97 -7.37 5.82
CA THR A 136 -24.57 -7.46 4.48
C THR A 136 -25.39 -6.22 4.13
N GLU A 137 -26.05 -5.61 5.12
CA GLU A 137 -26.85 -4.39 4.95
C GLU A 137 -25.98 -3.17 4.62
N ARG A 138 -24.71 -3.21 5.05
CA ARG A 138 -23.70 -2.21 4.69
C ARG A 138 -22.94 -2.58 3.41
N ASN A 139 -23.48 -3.51 2.62
CA ASN A 139 -22.93 -4.00 1.36
C ASN A 139 -21.61 -4.76 1.47
N PHE A 140 -21.24 -5.26 2.65
CA PHE A 140 -20.11 -6.19 2.73
C PHE A 140 -20.51 -7.58 2.23
N GLN A 141 -19.62 -8.21 1.50
CA GLN A 141 -19.76 -9.56 0.97
C GLN A 141 -19.01 -10.57 1.85
N LYS A 142 -19.34 -11.86 1.70
CA LYS A 142 -18.51 -12.93 2.28
C LYS A 142 -17.15 -12.95 1.57
N GLY A 143 -16.08 -13.01 2.35
CA GLY A 143 -14.70 -13.11 1.87
C GLY A 143 -13.83 -13.91 2.83
N PRO A 144 -12.54 -14.10 2.54
CA PRO A 144 -11.63 -14.88 3.35
C PRO A 144 -11.28 -14.18 4.68
N ALA A 145 -11.15 -14.96 5.73
CA ALA A 145 -10.59 -14.54 7.02
C ALA A 145 -9.82 -15.68 7.67
N TYR A 146 -8.89 -15.34 8.55
CA TYR A 146 -8.18 -16.33 9.35
C TYR A 146 -8.88 -16.55 10.68
N TYR A 147 -9.05 -17.81 11.05
CA TYR A 147 -9.55 -18.22 12.35
C TYR A 147 -8.67 -19.37 12.87
N GLY A 148 -7.80 -19.05 13.84
CA GLY A 148 -6.74 -19.95 14.27
C GLY A 148 -5.82 -20.29 13.09
N SER A 149 -5.70 -21.59 12.79
CA SER A 149 -4.89 -22.12 11.69
C SER A 149 -5.69 -22.39 10.40
N GLN A 150 -6.91 -21.86 10.28
CA GLN A 150 -7.80 -22.12 9.15
C GLN A 150 -8.19 -20.84 8.41
N VAL A 151 -8.44 -20.96 7.11
CA VAL A 151 -9.08 -19.93 6.30
C VAL A 151 -10.58 -20.22 6.25
N ILE A 152 -11.38 -19.30 6.79
CA ILE A 152 -12.84 -19.36 6.81
C ILE A 152 -13.43 -18.26 5.93
N GLN A 153 -14.73 -18.36 5.63
CA GLN A 153 -15.47 -17.26 5.02
C GLN A 153 -16.26 -16.47 6.07
N THR A 154 -16.15 -15.15 6.03
CA THR A 154 -16.90 -14.23 6.90
C THR A 154 -17.33 -12.99 6.13
N VAL A 155 -18.39 -12.32 6.59
CA VAL A 155 -18.82 -11.04 6.02
C VAL A 155 -17.73 -9.98 6.29
N GLY A 156 -17.30 -9.28 5.24
CA GLY A 156 -16.18 -8.33 5.32
C GLY A 156 -14.80 -8.99 5.35
N GLY A 157 -14.69 -10.26 4.96
CA GLY A 157 -13.39 -10.91 4.77
C GLY A 157 -12.51 -10.15 3.76
N GLY A 158 -11.19 -10.16 3.99
CA GLY A 158 -10.20 -9.41 3.21
C GLY A 158 -9.79 -8.05 3.79
N ILE A 159 -10.57 -7.45 4.71
CA ILE A 159 -10.31 -6.10 5.24
C ILE A 159 -9.01 -5.99 6.05
N CYS A 160 -8.44 -7.11 6.50
CA CYS A 160 -7.13 -7.13 7.15
C CYS A 160 -6.00 -6.56 6.26
N LYS A 161 -6.15 -6.61 4.94
CA LYS A 161 -5.22 -5.98 3.97
C LYS A 161 -5.20 -4.46 4.09
N ILE A 162 -6.37 -3.84 4.33
CA ILE A 162 -6.46 -2.40 4.60
C ILE A 162 -5.76 -2.07 5.92
N ALA A 163 -5.98 -2.88 6.97
CA ALA A 163 -5.33 -2.68 8.26
C ALA A 163 -3.81 -2.78 8.17
N SER A 164 -3.29 -3.78 7.45
CA SER A 164 -1.84 -3.97 7.24
C SER A 164 -1.25 -2.83 6.41
N THR A 165 -1.94 -2.39 5.35
CA THR A 165 -1.52 -1.24 4.53
C THR A 165 -1.44 0.03 5.39
N LEU A 166 -2.48 0.31 6.19
CA LEU A 166 -2.52 1.45 7.09
C LEU A 166 -1.42 1.41 8.15
N TYR A 167 -1.16 0.22 8.72
CA TYR A 167 -0.07 0.03 9.68
C TYR A 167 1.27 0.43 9.06
N ASN A 168 1.57 -0.05 7.85
CA ASN A 168 2.81 0.31 7.16
C ASN A 168 2.89 1.79 6.79
N VAL A 169 1.78 2.42 6.37
CA VAL A 169 1.73 3.88 6.17
C VAL A 169 2.00 4.63 7.47
N ALA A 170 1.45 4.18 8.60
CA ALA A 170 1.66 4.80 9.90
C ALA A 170 3.13 4.71 10.35
N ILE A 171 3.76 3.54 10.17
CA ILE A 171 5.18 3.35 10.43
C ILE A 171 6.03 4.26 9.54
N LEU A 172 5.79 4.29 8.22
CA LEU A 172 6.53 5.14 7.28
C LEU A 172 6.36 6.64 7.58
N ALA A 173 5.20 7.04 8.08
CA ALA A 173 4.90 8.42 8.43
C ALA A 173 5.43 8.83 9.82
N ASP A 174 6.08 7.92 10.54
CA ASP A 174 6.57 8.09 11.92
C ASP A 174 5.44 8.46 12.89
N LEU A 175 4.34 7.68 12.80
CA LEU A 175 3.19 7.82 13.70
C LEU A 175 3.25 6.78 14.82
N GLU A 176 2.80 7.20 16.00
CA GLU A 176 2.67 6.33 17.15
C GLU A 176 1.61 5.24 16.90
N ILE A 177 2.00 3.98 17.11
CA ILE A 177 1.08 2.84 17.07
C ILE A 177 0.56 2.60 18.49
N VAL A 178 -0.67 3.05 18.74
CA VAL A 178 -1.32 2.90 20.06
C VAL A 178 -1.73 1.45 20.34
N GLU A 179 -2.20 0.73 19.32
CA GLU A 179 -2.70 -0.64 19.45
C GLU A 179 -2.54 -1.40 18.12
N ARG A 180 -2.17 -2.68 18.19
CA ARG A 180 -2.14 -3.59 17.02
C ARG A 180 -2.51 -5.01 17.41
N TRP A 181 -3.15 -5.72 16.50
CA TRP A 181 -3.48 -7.14 16.63
C TRP A 181 -2.88 -7.90 15.44
N PRO A 182 -1.89 -8.78 15.67
CA PRO A 182 -1.28 -9.54 14.58
C PRO A 182 -2.25 -10.60 14.05
N HIS A 183 -2.02 -11.02 12.82
CA HIS A 183 -2.68 -12.19 12.26
C HIS A 183 -2.29 -13.46 13.05
N SER A 184 -3.18 -14.45 13.07
CA SER A 184 -2.88 -15.77 13.64
C SER A 184 -1.96 -16.61 12.74
N MET A 185 -1.83 -16.23 11.46
CA MET A 185 -0.98 -16.89 10.46
C MET A 185 -0.24 -15.84 9.64
N LEU A 186 0.87 -16.23 9.02
CA LEU A 186 1.57 -15.38 8.05
C LEU A 186 0.66 -15.04 6.87
N VAL A 187 0.81 -13.83 6.37
CA VAL A 187 0.05 -13.32 5.23
C VAL A 187 0.97 -13.15 4.02
N PRO A 188 0.49 -13.43 2.81
CA PRO A 188 1.34 -13.40 1.62
C PRO A 188 1.49 -12.00 1.01
N TYR A 189 0.82 -10.97 1.55
CA TYR A 189 0.70 -9.65 0.89
C TYR A 189 1.54 -8.53 1.53
N VAL A 190 2.18 -8.79 2.68
CA VAL A 190 3.15 -7.89 3.34
C VAL A 190 4.25 -8.72 4.00
N PRO A 191 5.47 -8.16 4.21
CA PRO A 191 6.54 -8.83 4.95
C PRO A 191 6.13 -9.28 6.37
N PRO A 192 6.79 -10.29 6.95
CA PRO A 192 6.55 -10.68 8.34
C PRO A 192 6.73 -9.50 9.32
N GLY A 193 5.79 -9.35 10.25
CA GLY A 193 5.78 -8.24 11.22
C GLY A 193 5.17 -6.93 10.70
N GLN A 194 4.65 -6.93 9.48
CA GLN A 194 3.98 -5.80 8.81
C GLN A 194 2.48 -6.05 8.58
#